data_AF-A0A7Y1ZGF1-F1
#
_entry.id   AF-A0A7Y1ZGF1-F1
#
_cell.length_a   1.000
_cell.length_b   1.000
_cell.length_c   1.000
_cell.angle_alpha   90.00
_cell.angle_beta   90.00
_cell.angle_gamma   90.00
#
_symmetry.space_group_name_H-M   'P 1'
#
loop_
_entity.id
_entity.type
_entity.pdbx_description
1 polymer ?
#
loop_
_entity_poly.entity_id
_entity_poly.type
_entity_poly.pdbx_seq_one_letter_code
_entity_poly.pdbx_strand_id
1 'polypeptide(L)' 'MNILDLSNSADRHLGRILELQAAQNGDTQYLIADDQRITYAEANATCDRLAAGFKALGVDKGDRVMLF' A
#
# COMPACT_ATOMS: atom_id res chain seq x y z
N MET A 1 16.43 10.67 0.17
CA MET A 1 15.29 10.07 -0.53
C MET A 1 15.77 8.74 -1.08
N ASN A 2 15.28 7.61 -0.57
CA ASN A 2 15.65 6.30 -1.10
C ASN A 2 14.81 6.07 -2.37
N ILE A 3 15.46 5.96 -3.52
CA ILE A 3 14.80 5.79 -4.81
C ILE A 3 14.62 4.28 -5.02
N LEU A 4 13.37 3.84 -5.13
CA LEU A 4 13.09 2.45 -5.49
C LEU A 4 13.62 2.14 -6.89
N ASP A 5 14.36 1.04 -7.00
CA ASP A 5 14.67 0.45 -8.31
C ASP A 5 13.40 -0.20 -8.87
N LEU A 6 12.86 0.40 -9.93
CA LEU A 6 11.69 -0.07 -10.67
C LEU A 6 12.08 -0.49 -12.10
N SER A 7 13.34 -0.87 -12.33
CA SER A 7 13.80 -1.38 -13.63
C SER A 7 12.98 -2.59 -14.08
N ASN A 8 12.63 -3.49 -13.15
CA ASN A 8 11.69 -4.57 -13.38
C ASN A 8 10.25 -4.05 -13.51
N SER A 9 9.63 -4.29 -14.67
CA SER A 9 8.26 -3.85 -14.92
C SER A 9 7.22 -4.59 -14.08
N ALA A 10 7.52 -5.80 -13.60
CA ALA A 10 6.63 -6.54 -12.71
C ALA A 10 6.44 -5.84 -11.35
N ASP A 11 7.39 -5.02 -10.93
CA ASP A 11 7.31 -4.30 -9.65
C ASP A 11 6.55 -2.96 -9.73
N ARG A 12 6.06 -2.58 -10.92
CA ARG A 12 5.46 -1.26 -11.18
C ARG A 12 3.95 -1.19 -10.90
N HIS A 13 3.40 -2.12 -10.11
CA HIS A 13 2.04 -1.98 -9.62
C HIS A 13 2.03 -1.34 -8.23
N LEU A 14 1.00 -0.52 -7.95
CA LEU A 14 0.95 0.35 -6.78
C LEU A 14 1.15 -0.40 -5.46
N GLY A 15 0.52 -1.58 -5.30
CA GLY A 15 0.71 -2.42 -4.12
C GLY A 15 2.17 -2.81 -3.90
N ARG A 16 2.88 -3.23 -4.96
CA ARG A 16 4.29 -3.63 -4.86
C ARG A 16 5.21 -2.46 -4.55
N ILE A 17 4.95 -1.30 -5.13
CA ILE A 17 5.71 -0.08 -4.81
C ILE A 17 5.57 0.27 -3.33
N LEU A 18 4.36 0.15 -2.77
CA LEU A 18 4.11 0.39 -1.34
C LEU A 18 4.83 -0.63 -0.45
N GLU A 19 4.75 -1.93 -0.79
CA GLU A 19 5.47 -3.00 -0.08
C GLU A 19 6.98 -2.73 -0.04
N LEU A 20 7.57 -2.35 -1.18
CA LEU A 20 8.99 -2.06 -1.30
C LEU A 20 9.39 -0.84 -0.47
N GLN A 21 8.59 0.23 -0.48
CA GLN A 21 8.84 1.39 0.38
C GLN A 21 8.72 1.05 1.86
N ALA A 22 7.69 0.27 2.24
CA ALA A 22 7.49 -0.17 3.62
C ALA A 22 8.66 -1.00 4.13
N ALA A 23 9.22 -1.87 3.29
CA ALA A 23 10.39 -2.68 3.63
C ALA A 23 11.68 -1.85 3.75
N GLN A 24 11.89 -0.87 2.86
CA GLN A 24 13.14 -0.13 2.82
C GLN A 24 13.17 1.09 3.76
N ASN A 25 12.03 1.76 3.95
CA ASN A 25 11.92 3.04 4.66
C ASN A 25 10.66 3.08 5.55
N GLY A 26 10.31 1.95 6.18
CA GLY A 26 9.05 1.73 6.89
C GLY A 26 8.65 2.82 7.87
N ASP A 27 9.60 3.38 8.63
CA ASP A 27 9.35 4.42 9.64
C ASP A 27 9.20 5.84 9.06
N THR A 28 9.37 6.00 7.76
CA THR A 28 9.24 7.30 7.09
C THR A 28 7.77 7.67 6.94
N GLN A 29 7.43 8.94 7.15
CA GLN A 29 6.09 9.48 6.97
C GLN A 29 5.62 9.26 5.52
N TYR A 30 4.48 8.60 5.36
CA TYR A 30 3.81 8.35 4.07
C TYR A 30 2.72 9.40 3.80
N LEU A 31 1.84 9.61 4.78
CA LEU A 31 0.73 10.55 4.70
C LEU A 31 0.67 11.38 5.97
N ILE A 32 0.54 12.69 5.78
CA ILE A 32 0.32 13.68 6.84
C ILE A 32 -0.96 14.42 6.49
N ALA A 33 -1.98 14.31 7.32
CA ALA A 33 -3.27 14.97 7.16
C ALA A 33 -3.75 15.42 8.54
N ASP A 34 -3.89 16.72 8.73
CA ASP A 34 -4.22 17.34 10.02
C ASP A 34 -3.28 16.87 11.16
N ASP A 35 -3.82 16.17 12.16
CA ASP A 35 -3.06 15.59 13.27
C ASP A 35 -2.53 14.17 12.96
N GLN A 36 -3.08 13.52 11.93
CA GLN A 36 -2.73 12.17 11.53
C GLN A 36 -1.40 12.16 10.79
N ARG A 37 -0.56 11.22 11.21
CA ARG A 37 0.72 10.91 10.61
C ARG A 37 0.83 9.41 10.56
N ILE A 38 0.90 8.86 9.35
CA ILE A 38 1.11 7.42 9.16
C ILE A 38 2.40 7.18 8.39
N THR A 39 3.10 6.12 8.76
CA THR A 39 4.33 5.69 8.11
C THR A 39 4.05 4.80 6.89
N TYR A 40 5.08 4.55 6.08
CA TYR A 40 4.96 3.58 4.98
C TYR A 40 4.59 2.17 5.49
N ALA A 41 5.15 1.74 6.63
CA ALA A 41 4.81 0.46 7.23
C ALA A 41 3.34 0.38 7.66
N GLU A 42 2.83 1.44 8.30
CA GLU A 42 1.43 1.51 8.75
C GLU A 42 0.44 1.58 7.59
N ALA A 43 0.78 2.31 6.53
CA ALA A 43 0.01 2.36 5.30
C ALA A 43 -0.10 0.97 4.66
N ASN A 44 1.03 0.27 4.50
CA ASN A 44 1.04 -1.09 3.93
C ASN A 44 0.21 -2.06 4.77
N ALA A 45 0.41 -2.08 6.09
CA ALA A 45 -0.35 -2.94 6.99
C ALA A 45 -1.86 -2.65 6.97
N THR A 46 -2.25 -1.39 6.74
CA THR A 46 -3.66 -1.02 6.56
C THR A 46 -4.21 -1.54 5.24
N CYS A 47 -3.46 -1.40 4.14
CA CYS A 47 -3.83 -1.98 2.85
C CYS A 47 -4.00 -3.50 2.92
N ASP A 48 -3.08 -4.22 3.56
CA ASP A 48 -3.15 -5.68 3.71
C ASP A 48 -4.41 -6.11 4.49
N ARG A 49 -4.74 -5.37 5.56
CA ARG A 49 -5.95 -5.60 6.35
C ARG A 49 -7.23 -5.39 5.54
N LEU A 50 -7.27 -4.32 4.75
CA LEU A 50 -8.40 -4.02 3.86
C LEU A 50 -8.53 -5.08 2.76
N ALA A 51 -7.42 -5.50 2.16
CA ALA A 51 -7.40 -6.55 1.14
C ALA A 51 -7.92 -7.90 1.69
N ALA A 52 -7.48 -8.28 2.90
CA ALA A 52 -7.99 -9.47 3.58
C ALA A 52 -9.51 -9.36 3.87
N GLY A 53 -9.97 -8.19 4.30
CA GLY A 53 -11.40 -7.91 4.50
C GLY A 53 -12.21 -8.03 3.21
N PHE A 54 -11.75 -7.43 2.11
CA PHE A 54 -12.40 -7.55 0.80
C PHE A 54 -12.46 -9.00 0.31
N LYS A 55 -11.37 -9.77 0.49
CA LYS A 55 -11.36 -11.19 0.13
C LYS A 55 -12.38 -11.99 0.97
N ALA A 56 -12.49 -11.70 2.26
CA ALA A 56 -13.49 -12.32 3.13
C ALA A 56 -14.95 -11.97 2.74
N LEU A 57 -15.17 -10.80 2.14
CA LEU A 57 -16.46 -10.40 1.57
C LEU A 57 -16.74 -10.99 0.17
N GLY A 58 -15.79 -11.76 -0.38
CA GLY A 58 -15.94 -12.42 -1.68
C GLY A 58 -15.47 -11.60 -2.87
N VAL A 59 -14.81 -10.45 -2.66
CA VAL A 59 -14.22 -9.67 -3.75
C VAL A 59 -13.03 -10.42 -4.35
N ASP A 60 -12.99 -10.49 -5.67
CA ASP A 60 -11.91 -11.13 -6.42
C ASP A 60 -11.45 -10.32 -7.63
N LYS A 61 -10.40 -10.81 -8.28
CA LYS A 61 -9.87 -10.24 -9.51
C LYS A 61 -10.96 -10.13 -10.58
N GLY A 62 -11.22 -8.91 -11.03
CA GLY A 62 -12.24 -8.60 -12.03
C GLY A 62 -13.47 -7.91 -11.46
N ASP A 63 -13.66 -7.99 -10.14
CA ASP A 63 -14.73 -7.27 -9.47
C ASP A 63 -14.45 -5.76 -9.39
N ARG A 64 -15.52 -4.99 -9.25
CA ARG A 64 -15.48 -3.53 -9.12
C ARG A 64 -15.99 -3.15 -7.75
N VAL A 65 -15.18 -2.39 -7.02
CA VAL A 65 -15.54 -1.82 -5.71
C VAL A 65 -15.72 -0.32 -5.88
N MET A 66 -16.83 0.22 -5.38
CA MET A 66 -17.08 1.66 -5.33
C MET A 66 -16.69 2.19 -3.95
N LEU A 67 -15.92 3.26 -3.91
CA LEU A 67 -15.61 4.03 -2.70
C LEU A 67 -16.36 5.35 -2.78
N PHE A 68 -16.97 5.79 -1.68
CA PHE A 68 -17.65 7.08 -1.55
C PHE A 68 -16.83 8.01 -0.65
#